data_AF-A0A395H1S9-F1
#
_entry.id   AF-A0A395H1S9-F1
#
_cell.length_a   1.000
_cell.length_b   1.000
_cell.length_c   1.000
_cell.angle_alpha   90.00
_cell.angle_beta   90.00
_cell.angle_gamma   90.00
#
_symmetry.space_group_name_H-M   'P 1'
#
loop_
_entity.id
_entity.type
_entity.pdbx_description
1 polymer ?
#
loop_
_entity_poly.entity_id
_entity_poly.type
_entity_poly.pdbx_seq_one_letter_code
_entity_poly.pdbx_strand_id
1 'polypeptide(L)'
;MESISPAQHAALLQSPAATPPPGVESNLINPPNQRAVSIFVILFLGILTSLALTIRLYTRVVLLHRMKLVDYSLLLSWASFIAYLISAWLAGSIAPLVDQWNLRNQDYITLLFYFYLAHALYGISMLFIKLSLLLNILELFTPLHQKTTLYKACHLIIWTNSTFYLLFIILQLFSCHPVSKSWDILIPHGVCLNTEVIDLVAGAINTTSDLIIFTLPQIRIWGLQMNLRKKLAVSGLFSLGLLACAASILRLIHSIWVLVSANKSYYEYFCVLWMMGEMGFGIMVGCFPLLPRFVRHVRETIFALKRRGVLDGGDVRVGGKGDVAGEQDMEILLVSVGKDRG
;
A
#
# COMPACT_ATOMS: atom_id res chain seq x y z
N MET A 1 -4.11 -35.24 29.10
CA MET A 1 -4.29 -33.78 28.96
C MET A 1 -5.78 -33.53 29.04
N GLU A 2 -6.25 -32.97 30.15
CA GLU A 2 -7.67 -32.76 30.41
C GLU A 2 -8.31 -31.90 29.31
N SER A 3 -9.38 -32.42 28.72
CA SER A 3 -10.29 -31.63 27.91
C SER A 3 -10.83 -30.50 28.78
N ILE A 4 -10.46 -29.25 28.47
CA ILE A 4 -10.98 -28.06 29.13
C ILE A 4 -12.51 -28.10 29.09
N SER A 5 -13.18 -27.96 30.24
CA SER A 5 -14.64 -27.96 30.28
C SER A 5 -15.20 -26.74 29.53
N PRO A 6 -16.42 -26.80 28.96
CA PRO A 6 -17.02 -25.67 28.24
C PRO A 6 -17.06 -24.37 29.06
N ALA A 7 -17.28 -24.49 30.39
CA ALA A 7 -17.29 -23.36 31.31
C ALA A 7 -15.89 -22.74 31.50
N GLN A 8 -14.85 -23.56 31.57
CA GLN A 8 -13.46 -23.08 31.65
C GLN A 8 -13.01 -22.41 30.35
N HIS A 9 -13.44 -22.94 29.19
CA HIS A 9 -13.16 -22.32 27.90
C HIS A 9 -13.82 -20.94 27.78
N ALA A 10 -15.08 -20.81 28.21
CA ALA A 10 -15.78 -19.52 28.25
C ALA A 10 -15.12 -18.52 29.23
N ALA A 11 -14.64 -18.99 30.38
CA ALA A 11 -13.90 -18.15 31.34
C ALA A 11 -12.56 -17.66 30.76
N LEU A 12 -11.82 -18.52 30.06
CA LEU A 12 -10.57 -18.16 29.36
C LEU A 12 -10.80 -17.14 28.26
N LEU A 13 -11.92 -17.19 27.54
CA LEU A 13 -12.25 -16.20 26.52
C LEU A 13 -12.49 -14.80 27.12
N GLN A 14 -12.99 -14.73 28.35
CA GLN A 14 -13.31 -13.48 29.05
C GLN A 14 -12.14 -12.92 29.86
N SER A 15 -11.10 -13.71 30.13
CA SER A 15 -9.91 -13.25 30.85
C SER A 15 -9.07 -12.27 30.02
N PRO A 16 -8.27 -11.40 30.67
CA PRO A 16 -7.35 -10.50 29.98
C PRO A 16 -6.27 -11.27 29.19
N ALA A 17 -5.88 -10.73 28.04
CA ALA A 17 -4.91 -11.36 27.12
C ALA A 17 -3.43 -11.22 27.55
N ALA A 18 -3.16 -10.37 28.55
CA ALA A 18 -1.85 -10.27 29.21
C ALA A 18 -2.03 -9.83 30.67
N THR A 19 -1.04 -10.12 31.51
CA THR A 19 -0.98 -9.59 32.88
C THR A 19 -0.53 -8.13 32.83
N PRO A 20 -1.22 -7.22 33.55
CA PRO A 20 -0.84 -5.82 33.57
C PRO A 20 0.48 -5.60 34.33
N PRO A 21 1.22 -4.52 34.01
CA PRO A 21 2.42 -4.15 34.76
C PRO A 21 2.09 -3.73 36.20
N PRO A 22 3.07 -3.78 37.13
CA PRO A 22 2.85 -3.45 38.53
C PRO A 22 2.21 -2.06 38.70
N GLY A 23 1.05 -2.01 39.37
CA GLY A 23 0.33 -0.76 39.66
C GLY A 23 -0.70 -0.32 38.62
N VAL A 24 -0.96 -1.11 37.58
CA VAL A 24 -2.00 -0.83 36.57
C VAL A 24 -3.09 -1.92 36.64
N GLU A 25 -4.36 -1.51 36.66
CA GLU A 25 -5.49 -2.44 36.54
C GLU A 25 -5.97 -2.55 35.09
N SER A 26 -6.34 -3.75 34.67
CA SER A 26 -6.89 -4.02 33.34
C SER A 26 -8.31 -3.44 33.19
N ASN A 27 -8.49 -2.54 32.22
CA ASN A 27 -9.79 -2.01 31.83
C ASN A 27 -10.31 -2.70 30.56
N LEU A 28 -11.14 -3.73 30.75
CA LEU A 28 -11.74 -4.53 29.68
C LEU A 28 -13.05 -3.95 29.12
N ILE A 29 -13.63 -2.92 29.75
CA ILE A 29 -14.97 -2.42 29.44
C ILE A 29 -14.90 -1.25 28.45
N ASN A 30 -13.98 -0.30 28.67
CA ASN A 30 -13.79 0.84 27.77
C ASN A 30 -12.31 1.23 27.70
N PRO A 31 -11.49 0.47 26.95
CA PRO A 31 -10.09 0.80 26.80
C PRO A 31 -9.92 2.10 25.99
N PRO A 32 -8.89 2.93 26.31
CA PRO A 32 -8.56 4.09 25.51
C PRO A 32 -8.18 3.63 24.10
N ASN A 33 -8.96 4.02 23.10
CA ASN A 33 -8.77 3.59 21.72
C ASN A 33 -8.47 4.79 20.81
N GLN A 34 -7.71 4.55 19.73
CA GLN A 34 -7.40 5.59 18.73
C GLN A 34 -8.13 5.34 17.41
N ARG A 35 -9.38 4.92 17.50
CA ARG A 35 -10.17 4.48 16.34
C ARG A 35 -10.32 5.55 15.26
N ALA A 36 -10.55 6.80 15.68
CA ALA A 36 -10.73 7.92 14.75
C ALA A 36 -9.47 8.15 13.89
N VAL A 37 -8.28 8.03 14.48
CA VAL A 37 -7.01 8.18 13.78
C VAL A 37 -6.83 7.04 12.77
N SER A 38 -7.05 5.79 13.18
CA SER A 38 -6.94 4.63 12.26
C SER A 38 -7.89 4.76 11.06
N ILE A 39 -9.15 5.13 11.30
CA ILE A 39 -10.15 5.32 10.24
C ILE A 39 -9.72 6.43 9.28
N PHE A 40 -9.26 7.57 9.81
CA PHE A 40 -8.80 8.68 8.99
C PHE A 40 -7.65 8.25 8.07
N VAL A 41 -6.64 7.55 8.61
CA VAL A 41 -5.49 7.11 7.81
C VAL A 41 -5.90 6.08 6.74
N ILE A 42 -6.76 5.12 7.07
CA ILE A 42 -7.28 4.12 6.12
C ILE A 42 -7.99 4.80 4.95
N LEU A 43 -8.93 5.71 5.24
CA LEU A 43 -9.70 6.40 4.21
C LEU A 43 -8.81 7.33 3.38
N PHE A 44 -7.94 8.09 4.05
CA PHE A 44 -7.04 9.03 3.39
C PHE A 44 -6.10 8.34 2.40
N LEU A 45 -5.39 7.29 2.85
CA LEU A 45 -4.49 6.52 1.97
C LEU A 45 -5.26 5.72 0.92
N GLY A 46 -6.41 5.15 1.26
CA GLY A 46 -7.25 4.42 0.32
C GLY A 46 -7.74 5.29 -0.83
N ILE A 47 -8.22 6.50 -0.54
CA ILE A 47 -8.68 7.45 -1.57
C ILE A 47 -7.50 7.91 -2.43
N LEU A 48 -6.39 8.32 -1.81
CA LEU A 48 -5.26 8.91 -2.52
C LEU A 48 -4.58 7.90 -3.47
N THR A 49 -4.40 6.66 -3.02
CA THR A 49 -3.82 5.58 -3.84
C THR A 49 -4.75 5.17 -4.98
N SER A 50 -6.05 5.05 -4.71
CA SER A 50 -7.05 4.74 -5.73
C SER A 50 -7.11 5.82 -6.81
N LEU A 51 -7.13 7.10 -6.41
CA LEU A 51 -7.09 8.22 -7.35
C LEU A 51 -5.82 8.20 -8.21
N ALA A 52 -4.65 7.99 -7.60
CA ALA A 52 -3.39 7.90 -8.33
C ALA A 52 -3.39 6.77 -9.37
N LEU A 53 -3.93 5.60 -8.99
CA LEU A 53 -4.06 4.47 -9.91
C LEU A 53 -5.06 4.74 -11.03
N THR A 54 -6.22 5.33 -10.73
CA THR A 54 -7.22 5.69 -11.74
C THR A 54 -6.64 6.64 -12.79
N ILE A 55 -5.89 7.67 -12.36
CA ILE A 55 -5.20 8.59 -13.28
C ILE A 55 -4.21 7.82 -14.17
N ARG A 56 -3.46 6.87 -13.58
CA ARG A 56 -2.51 6.03 -14.31
C ARG A 56 -3.21 5.17 -15.36
N LEU A 57 -4.28 4.47 -14.96
CA LEU A 57 -5.06 3.58 -15.83
C LEU A 57 -5.72 4.35 -16.96
N TYR A 58 -6.34 5.50 -16.66
CA TYR A 58 -6.91 6.39 -17.69
C TYR A 58 -5.84 6.79 -18.71
N THR A 59 -4.66 7.19 -18.24
CA THR A 59 -3.54 7.55 -19.12
C THR A 59 -3.09 6.38 -20.01
N ARG A 60 -3.07 5.16 -19.48
CA ARG A 60 -2.63 3.97 -20.24
C ARG A 60 -3.67 3.51 -21.26
N VAL A 61 -4.93 3.43 -20.84
CA VAL A 61 -6.02 2.90 -21.65
C VAL A 61 -6.46 3.94 -22.69
N VAL A 62 -6.74 5.17 -22.26
CA VAL A 62 -7.34 6.21 -23.12
C VAL A 62 -6.28 7.01 -23.89
N LEU A 63 -5.18 7.40 -23.25
CA LEU A 63 -4.18 8.26 -23.92
C LEU A 63 -3.14 7.44 -24.70
N LEU A 64 -2.72 6.29 -24.17
CA LEU A 64 -1.63 5.49 -24.74
C LEU A 64 -2.10 4.24 -25.49
N HIS A 65 -3.35 3.80 -25.30
CA HIS A 65 -3.93 2.60 -25.91
C HIS A 65 -3.07 1.34 -25.77
N ARG A 66 -2.26 1.25 -24.70
CA ARG A 66 -1.33 0.13 -24.47
C ARG A 66 -1.11 -0.09 -22.98
N MET A 67 -1.48 -1.28 -22.51
CA MET A 67 -1.19 -1.78 -21.17
C MET A 67 0.17 -2.49 -21.15
N LYS A 68 0.95 -2.27 -20.08
CA LYS A 68 2.24 -2.93 -19.85
C LYS A 68 2.19 -3.80 -18.60
N LEU A 69 3.17 -4.69 -18.45
CA LEU A 69 3.33 -5.53 -17.25
C LEU A 69 3.32 -4.70 -15.95
N VAL A 70 3.95 -3.52 -15.98
CA VAL A 70 3.97 -2.54 -14.87
C VAL A 70 2.57 -2.21 -14.37
N ASP A 71 1.61 -2.06 -15.28
CA ASP A 71 0.25 -1.64 -14.95
C ASP A 71 -0.54 -2.78 -14.32
N TYR A 72 -0.35 -4.01 -14.80
CA TYR A 72 -0.93 -5.21 -14.19
C TYR A 72 -0.38 -5.48 -12.79
N SER A 73 0.94 -5.35 -12.59
CA SER A 73 1.55 -5.48 -11.26
C SER A 73 0.99 -4.44 -10.30
N LEU A 74 0.86 -3.18 -10.72
CA LEU A 74 0.34 -2.13 -9.84
C LEU A 74 -1.14 -2.31 -9.51
N LEU A 75 -1.95 -2.81 -10.46
CA LEU A 75 -3.35 -3.16 -10.22
C LEU A 75 -3.49 -4.29 -9.19
N LEU A 76 -2.64 -5.32 -9.27
CA LEU A 76 -2.65 -6.45 -8.34
C LEU A 76 -2.16 -6.06 -6.94
N SER A 77 -1.15 -5.17 -6.87
CA SER A 77 -0.77 -4.54 -5.61
C SER A 77 -1.93 -3.76 -5.01
N TRP A 78 -2.62 -2.92 -5.78
CA TRP A 78 -3.74 -2.13 -5.29
C TRP A 78 -4.90 -3.00 -4.82
N ALA A 79 -5.25 -4.08 -5.54
CA ALA A 79 -6.27 -5.03 -5.10
C ALA A 79 -5.92 -5.66 -3.73
N SER A 80 -4.66 -6.06 -3.56
CA SER A 80 -4.16 -6.59 -2.28
C SER A 80 -4.15 -5.53 -1.18
N PHE A 81 -3.83 -4.27 -1.53
CA PHE A 81 -3.88 -3.13 -0.62
C PHE A 81 -5.32 -2.81 -0.17
N ILE A 82 -6.32 -2.88 -1.06
CA ILE A 82 -7.73 -2.71 -0.67
C ILE A 82 -8.17 -3.81 0.29
N ALA A 83 -7.82 -5.08 0.02
CA ALA A 83 -8.08 -6.17 0.94
C ALA A 83 -7.41 -5.94 2.30
N TYR A 84 -6.20 -5.38 2.30
CA TYR A 84 -5.49 -5.02 3.51
C TYR A 84 -6.21 -3.92 4.30
N LEU A 85 -6.68 -2.86 3.63
CA LEU A 85 -7.45 -1.79 4.25
C LEU A 85 -8.74 -2.30 4.89
N ILE A 86 -9.42 -3.26 4.24
CA ILE A 86 -10.61 -3.92 4.79
C ILE A 86 -10.25 -4.71 6.06
N SER A 87 -9.16 -5.50 6.02
CA SER A 87 -8.67 -6.23 7.20
C SER A 87 -8.34 -5.27 8.36
N ALA A 88 -7.61 -4.19 8.06
CA ALA A 88 -7.23 -3.17 9.05
C ALA A 88 -8.44 -2.42 9.63
N TRP A 89 -9.47 -2.16 8.81
CA TRP A 89 -10.73 -1.57 9.27
C TRP A 89 -11.47 -2.47 10.25
N LEU A 90 -11.55 -3.77 9.95
CA LEU A 90 -12.19 -4.76 10.81
C LEU A 90 -11.40 -4.92 12.12
N ALA A 91 -10.08 -5.03 12.06
CA ALA A 91 -9.21 -5.03 13.25
C ALA A 91 -9.39 -3.77 14.11
N GLY A 92 -9.47 -2.60 13.48
CA GLY A 92 -9.69 -1.31 14.16
C GLY A 92 -11.09 -1.13 14.72
N SER A 93 -12.06 -1.98 14.38
CA SER A 93 -13.39 -1.96 14.99
C SER A 93 -13.44 -2.63 16.36
N ILE A 94 -12.46 -3.49 16.66
CA ILE A 94 -12.37 -4.25 17.91
C ILE A 94 -11.69 -3.41 18.99
N ALA A 95 -10.40 -3.11 18.83
CA ALA A 95 -9.60 -2.44 19.84
C ALA A 95 -8.30 -1.85 19.25
N PRO A 96 -8.36 -0.68 18.57
CA PRO A 96 -7.19 -0.05 17.95
C PRO A 96 -6.30 0.64 19.00
N LEU A 97 -4.99 0.32 18.98
CA LEU A 97 -3.98 0.87 19.90
C LEU A 97 -4.28 0.63 21.38
N VAL A 98 -4.90 -0.51 21.70
CA VAL A 98 -5.19 -0.90 23.08
C VAL A 98 -4.06 -1.79 23.62
N ASP A 99 -3.59 -1.53 24.83
CA ASP A 99 -2.63 -2.40 25.50
C ASP A 99 -3.19 -3.82 25.67
N GLN A 100 -2.31 -4.82 25.53
CA GLN A 100 -2.73 -6.23 25.49
C GLN A 100 -3.47 -6.68 26.76
N TRP A 101 -3.11 -6.14 27.93
CA TRP A 101 -3.80 -6.44 29.20
C TRP A 101 -5.20 -5.84 29.32
N ASN A 102 -5.59 -4.94 28.42
CA ASN A 102 -6.93 -4.35 28.32
C ASN A 102 -7.80 -5.05 27.25
N LEU A 103 -7.29 -6.09 26.59
CA LEU A 103 -8.03 -6.91 25.63
C LEU A 103 -8.52 -8.21 26.30
N ARG A 104 -9.76 -8.60 25.97
CA ARG A 104 -10.26 -9.95 26.26
C ARG A 104 -9.65 -10.95 25.27
N ASN A 105 -9.42 -12.19 25.69
CA ASN A 105 -8.88 -13.22 24.81
C ASN A 105 -9.70 -13.45 23.54
N GLN A 106 -11.03 -13.36 23.61
CA GLN A 106 -11.89 -13.48 22.42
C GLN A 106 -11.62 -12.38 21.38
N ASP A 107 -11.51 -11.14 21.84
CA ASP A 107 -11.20 -9.96 21.00
C ASP A 107 -9.76 -10.07 20.46
N TYR A 108 -8.84 -10.57 21.28
CA TYR A 108 -7.44 -10.77 20.92
C TYR A 108 -7.23 -11.85 19.85
N ILE A 109 -7.89 -13.01 19.94
CA ILE A 109 -7.84 -14.07 18.92
C ILE A 109 -8.31 -13.53 17.56
N THR A 110 -9.40 -12.75 17.58
CA THR A 110 -9.94 -12.12 16.37
C THR A 110 -8.96 -11.08 15.81
N LEU A 111 -8.30 -10.30 16.66
CA LEU A 111 -7.26 -9.35 16.27
C LEU A 111 -6.06 -10.06 15.63
N LEU A 112 -5.58 -11.15 16.22
CA LEU A 112 -4.47 -11.96 15.68
C LEU A 112 -4.80 -12.53 14.30
N PHE A 113 -6.05 -12.94 14.06
CA PHE A 113 -6.48 -13.38 12.74
C PHE A 113 -6.35 -12.28 11.68
N TYR A 114 -6.75 -11.05 12.01
CA TYR A 114 -6.60 -9.91 11.10
C TYR A 114 -5.13 -9.51 10.90
N PHE A 115 -4.28 -9.64 11.92
CA PHE A 115 -2.84 -9.45 11.78
C PHE A 115 -2.22 -10.51 10.86
N TYR A 116 -2.56 -11.78 11.04
CA TYR A 116 -2.15 -12.87 10.14
C TYR A 116 -2.50 -12.56 8.68
N LEU A 117 -3.74 -12.14 8.43
CA LEU A 117 -4.19 -11.75 7.09
C LEU A 117 -3.47 -10.49 6.58
N ALA A 118 -3.25 -9.50 7.43
CA ALA A 118 -2.57 -8.25 7.09
C ALA A 118 -1.14 -8.49 6.61
N HIS A 119 -0.37 -9.36 7.29
CA HIS A 119 0.98 -9.72 6.88
C HIS A 119 1.04 -10.44 5.54
N ALA A 120 0.13 -11.38 5.30
CA ALA A 120 0.04 -12.08 4.02
C ALA A 120 -0.27 -11.11 2.87
N LEU A 121 -1.26 -10.23 3.06
CA LEU A 121 -1.64 -9.21 2.06
C LEU A 121 -0.54 -8.18 1.84
N TYR A 122 0.18 -7.79 2.89
CA TYR A 122 1.34 -6.92 2.81
C TYR A 122 2.44 -7.54 1.93
N GLY A 123 2.78 -8.81 2.17
CA GLY A 123 3.78 -9.52 1.36
C GLY A 123 3.42 -9.56 -0.13
N ILE A 124 2.15 -9.86 -0.44
CA ILE A 124 1.64 -9.87 -1.82
C ILE A 124 1.74 -8.47 -2.44
N SER A 125 1.28 -7.44 -1.73
CA SER A 125 1.30 -6.07 -2.24
C SER A 125 2.73 -5.60 -2.52
N MET A 126 3.66 -5.80 -1.57
CA MET A 126 5.04 -5.35 -1.67
C MET A 126 5.79 -6.02 -2.83
N LEU A 127 5.55 -7.31 -3.07
CA LEU A 127 6.08 -8.02 -4.24
C LEU A 127 5.75 -7.26 -5.53
N PHE A 128 4.47 -6.93 -5.72
CA PHE A 128 4.01 -6.28 -6.95
C PHE A 128 4.37 -4.80 -7.03
N ILE A 129 4.43 -4.08 -5.90
CA ILE A 129 4.94 -2.70 -5.85
C ILE A 129 6.38 -2.67 -6.33
N LYS A 130 7.26 -3.48 -5.73
CA LYS A 130 8.69 -3.47 -6.07
C LYS A 130 8.94 -3.91 -7.50
N LEU A 131 8.21 -4.91 -7.97
CA LEU A 131 8.24 -5.29 -9.38
C LEU A 131 7.85 -4.12 -10.29
N SER A 132 6.76 -3.41 -9.97
CA SER A 132 6.33 -2.23 -10.74
C SER A 132 7.37 -1.11 -10.72
N LEU A 133 7.98 -0.80 -9.56
CA LEU A 133 9.02 0.22 -9.43
C LEU A 133 10.26 -0.11 -10.26
N LEU A 134 10.76 -1.34 -10.16
CA LEU A 134 11.94 -1.80 -10.91
C LEU A 134 11.68 -1.80 -12.42
N LEU A 135 10.50 -2.23 -12.86
CA LEU A 135 10.12 -2.18 -14.27
C LEU A 135 9.96 -0.74 -14.78
N ASN A 136 9.44 0.19 -13.97
CA ASN A 136 9.40 1.62 -14.31
C ASN A 136 10.82 2.20 -14.46
N ILE A 137 11.76 1.83 -13.58
CA ILE A 137 13.17 2.24 -13.66
C ILE A 137 13.81 1.71 -14.96
N LEU A 138 13.58 0.44 -15.29
CA LEU A 138 14.06 -0.16 -16.54
C LEU A 138 13.50 0.58 -17.76
N GLU A 139 12.20 0.85 -17.80
CA GLU A 139 11.55 1.57 -18.91
C GLU A 139 12.10 3.00 -19.07
N LEU A 140 12.41 3.69 -17.98
CA LEU A 140 12.83 5.09 -18.01
C LEU A 140 14.32 5.28 -18.34
N PHE A 141 15.18 4.40 -17.81
CA PHE A 141 16.64 4.59 -17.85
C PHE A 141 17.39 3.61 -18.76
N THR A 142 16.73 2.56 -19.25
CA THR A 142 17.36 1.57 -20.13
C THR A 142 16.70 1.58 -21.51
N PRO A 143 17.36 2.15 -22.54
CA PRO A 143 16.91 1.99 -23.92
C PRO A 143 16.90 0.49 -24.28
N LEU A 144 15.88 0.05 -25.01
CA LEU A 144 15.54 -1.36 -25.34
C LEU A 144 16.67 -2.25 -25.89
N HIS A 145 17.87 -1.72 -26.18
CA HIS A 145 18.96 -2.42 -26.86
C HIS A 145 20.33 -2.35 -26.15
N GLN A 146 20.46 -1.75 -24.96
CA GLN A 146 21.74 -1.70 -24.24
C GLN A 146 21.69 -2.44 -22.91
N LYS A 147 22.40 -3.59 -22.83
CA LYS A 147 22.62 -4.38 -21.60
C LYS A 147 23.61 -3.68 -20.66
N THR A 148 23.28 -2.46 -20.24
CA THR A 148 24.06 -1.68 -19.28
C THR A 148 24.14 -2.35 -17.92
N THR A 149 25.09 -1.93 -17.07
CA THR A 149 25.21 -2.40 -15.68
C THR A 149 23.90 -2.23 -14.90
N LEU A 150 23.15 -1.14 -15.16
CA LEU A 150 21.85 -0.89 -14.55
C LEU A 150 20.80 -1.96 -14.93
N TYR A 151 20.76 -2.38 -16.19
CA TYR A 151 19.86 -3.44 -16.65
C TYR A 151 20.11 -4.76 -15.90
N LYS A 152 21.38 -5.16 -15.78
CA LYS A 152 21.77 -6.37 -15.05
C LYS A 152 21.43 -6.26 -13.55
N ALA A 153 21.70 -5.11 -12.94
CA ALA A 153 21.39 -4.86 -11.53
C ALA A 153 19.88 -4.88 -11.26
N CYS A 154 19.06 -4.24 -12.09
CA CYS A 154 17.61 -4.25 -11.93
C CYS A 154 17.04 -5.67 -12.03
N HIS A 155 17.47 -6.47 -13.01
CA HIS A 155 17.02 -7.86 -13.13
C HIS A 155 17.45 -8.71 -11.96
N LEU A 156 18.69 -8.56 -11.48
CA LEU A 156 19.14 -9.25 -10.27
C LEU A 156 18.23 -8.93 -9.09
N ILE A 157 17.92 -7.65 -8.87
CA ILE A 157 17.06 -7.19 -7.78
C ILE A 157 15.61 -7.68 -7.96
N ILE A 158 15.09 -7.73 -9.19
CA ILE A 158 13.76 -8.29 -9.49
C ILE A 158 13.71 -9.76 -9.06
N TRP A 159 14.68 -10.58 -9.47
CA TRP A 159 14.71 -12.01 -9.14
C TRP A 159 14.88 -12.25 -7.64
N THR A 160 15.79 -11.53 -6.98
CA THR A 160 16.01 -11.69 -5.54
C THR A 160 14.81 -11.24 -4.72
N ASN A 161 14.19 -10.10 -5.05
CA ASN A 161 12.97 -9.63 -4.36
C ASN A 161 11.81 -10.60 -4.60
N SER A 162 11.60 -11.05 -5.83
CA SER A 162 10.47 -11.92 -6.15
C SER A 162 10.54 -13.23 -5.38
N THR A 163 11.73 -13.85 -5.33
CA THR A 163 11.97 -15.06 -4.55
C THR A 163 11.81 -14.82 -3.05
N PHE A 164 12.33 -13.70 -2.54
CA PHE A 164 12.22 -13.33 -1.13
C PHE A 164 10.76 -13.19 -0.68
N TYR A 165 9.92 -12.41 -1.39
CA TYR A 165 8.52 -12.23 -1.00
C TYR A 165 7.70 -13.50 -1.20
N LEU A 166 7.98 -14.29 -2.25
CA LEU A 166 7.30 -15.56 -2.43
C LEU A 166 7.55 -16.50 -1.25
N LEU A 167 8.81 -16.60 -0.79
CA LEU A 167 9.16 -17.39 0.38
C LEU A 167 8.54 -16.81 1.65
N PHE A 168 8.59 -15.49 1.83
CA PHE A 168 7.99 -14.82 2.99
C PHE A 168 6.49 -15.10 3.10
N ILE A 169 5.74 -14.98 2.00
CA ILE A 169 4.30 -15.27 1.97
C ILE A 169 4.02 -16.73 2.35
N ILE A 170 4.79 -17.68 1.80
CA ILE A 170 4.65 -19.11 2.12
C ILE A 170 4.92 -19.36 3.61
N LEU A 171 6.02 -18.81 4.13
CA LEU A 171 6.38 -18.95 5.55
C LEU A 171 5.31 -18.34 6.46
N GLN A 172 4.71 -17.22 6.08
CA GLN A 172 3.70 -16.57 6.89
C GLN A 172 2.38 -17.36 6.89
N LEU A 173 1.94 -17.82 5.71
CA LEU A 173 0.71 -18.59 5.58
C LEU A 173 0.78 -19.94 6.30
N PHE A 174 1.96 -20.58 6.28
CA PHE A 174 2.21 -21.90 6.88
C PHE A 174 3.12 -21.84 8.10
N SER A 175 3.10 -20.73 8.84
CA SER A 175 3.94 -20.50 10.02
C SER A 175 3.64 -21.47 11.17
N CYS A 176 2.43 -22.01 11.23
CA CYS A 176 1.98 -22.96 12.24
C CYS A 176 1.37 -24.23 11.64
N HIS A 177 1.51 -25.34 12.37
CA HIS A 177 0.82 -26.60 12.08
C HIS A 177 0.07 -27.10 13.34
N PRO A 178 -1.27 -27.05 13.38
CA PRO A 178 -2.18 -26.59 12.32
C PRO A 178 -2.13 -25.07 12.13
N VAL A 179 -2.49 -24.59 10.92
CA VAL A 179 -2.49 -23.16 10.57
C VAL A 179 -3.34 -22.33 11.52
N SER A 180 -4.46 -22.88 12.00
CA SER A 180 -5.35 -22.20 12.94
C SER A 180 -4.70 -21.77 14.25
N LYS A 181 -3.58 -22.39 14.63
CA LYS A 181 -2.82 -22.02 15.84
C LYS A 181 -2.15 -20.64 15.71
N SER A 182 -1.98 -20.09 14.50
CA SER A 182 -1.34 -18.78 14.34
C SER A 182 -2.20 -17.64 14.92
N TRP A 183 -3.52 -17.80 14.98
CA TRP A 183 -4.42 -16.83 15.61
C TRP A 183 -5.16 -17.36 16.84
N ASP A 184 -5.46 -18.66 16.89
CA ASP A 184 -6.16 -19.26 18.01
C ASP A 184 -5.18 -19.75 19.08
N ILE A 185 -4.95 -18.88 20.07
CA ILE A 185 -4.07 -19.14 21.22
C ILE A 185 -4.61 -20.23 22.17
N LEU A 186 -5.88 -20.63 22.03
CA LEU A 186 -6.48 -21.66 22.88
C LEU A 186 -6.16 -23.08 22.41
N ILE A 187 -5.56 -23.24 21.22
CA ILE A 187 -5.12 -24.54 20.71
C ILE A 187 -3.80 -24.95 21.39
N PRO A 188 -3.80 -25.96 22.28
CA PRO A 188 -2.62 -26.28 23.08
C PRO A 188 -1.57 -27.08 22.28
N HIS A 189 -2.00 -27.91 21.34
CA HIS A 189 -1.14 -28.79 20.55
C HIS A 189 -0.68 -28.13 19.24
N GLY A 190 0.38 -28.64 18.60
CA GLY A 190 0.92 -28.09 17.36
C GLY A 190 2.17 -27.23 17.55
N VAL A 191 2.87 -26.98 16.46
CA VAL A 191 4.16 -26.26 16.41
C VAL A 191 4.04 -25.02 15.54
N CYS A 192 4.70 -23.95 15.96
CA CYS A 192 4.77 -22.69 15.22
C CYS A 192 6.22 -22.26 15.08
N LEU A 193 6.55 -21.68 13.94
CA LEU A 193 7.77 -20.92 13.76
C LEU A 193 7.70 -19.63 14.58
N ASN A 194 8.86 -19.07 14.92
CA ASN A 194 8.91 -17.77 15.56
C ASN A 194 8.64 -16.67 14.51
N THR A 195 7.37 -16.31 14.37
CA THR A 195 6.90 -15.29 13.42
C THR A 195 7.50 -13.92 13.69
N GLU A 196 7.71 -13.56 14.96
CA GLU A 196 8.30 -12.27 15.36
C GLU A 196 9.73 -12.11 14.81
N VAL A 197 10.52 -13.18 14.86
CA VAL A 197 11.88 -13.19 14.28
C VAL A 197 11.82 -13.18 12.75
N ILE A 198 10.89 -13.92 12.15
CA ILE A 198 10.69 -13.92 10.69
C ILE A 198 10.33 -12.52 10.21
N ASP A 199 9.40 -11.84 10.88
CA ASP A 199 8.93 -10.49 10.54
C ASP A 199 10.01 -9.44 10.73
N LEU A 200 10.84 -9.57 11.78
CA LEU A 200 12.00 -8.70 12.00
C LEU A 200 13.03 -8.83 10.86
N VAL A 201 13.42 -10.06 10.52
CA VAL A 201 14.40 -10.32 9.46
C VAL A 201 13.85 -9.89 8.11
N ALA A 202 12.60 -10.23 7.81
CA ALA A 202 11.91 -9.80 6.60
C ALA A 202 11.80 -8.27 6.54
N GLY A 203 11.53 -7.62 7.67
CA GLY A 203 11.49 -6.17 7.78
C GLY A 203 12.83 -5.49 7.47
N ALA A 204 13.94 -6.07 7.93
CA ALA A 204 15.28 -5.57 7.63
C ALA A 204 15.63 -5.70 6.14
N ILE A 205 15.35 -6.86 5.54
CA ILE A 205 15.56 -7.12 4.11
C ILE A 205 14.68 -6.19 3.25
N ASN A 206 13.42 -6.02 3.64
CA ASN A 206 12.47 -5.12 2.99
C ASN A 206 12.98 -3.68 3.01
N THR A 207 13.37 -3.17 4.18
CA THR A 207 13.89 -1.80 4.33
C THR A 207 15.16 -1.59 3.48
N THR A 208 16.06 -2.57 3.50
CA THR A 208 17.29 -2.52 2.70
C THR A 208 16.99 -2.45 1.20
N SER A 209 16.06 -3.29 0.73
CA SER A 209 15.66 -3.28 -0.68
C SER A 209 14.94 -2.00 -1.09
N ASP A 210 14.17 -1.36 -0.21
CA ASP A 210 13.56 -0.05 -0.49
C ASP A 210 14.62 1.03 -0.70
N LEU A 211 15.62 1.09 0.19
CA LEU A 211 16.71 2.05 0.06
C LEU A 211 17.52 1.84 -1.22
N ILE A 212 17.75 0.58 -1.61
CA ILE A 212 18.40 0.26 -2.89
C ILE A 212 17.55 0.75 -4.06
N ILE A 213 16.26 0.39 -4.11
CA ILE A 213 15.36 0.79 -5.21
C ILE A 213 15.23 2.31 -5.31
N PHE A 214 15.17 3.00 -4.16
CA PHE A 214 15.11 4.45 -4.07
C PHE A 214 16.38 5.14 -4.59
N THR A 215 17.56 4.61 -4.26
CA THR A 215 18.85 5.21 -4.64
C THR A 215 19.24 4.95 -6.09
N LEU A 216 18.80 3.82 -6.69
CA LEU A 216 19.09 3.46 -8.08
C LEU A 216 18.84 4.58 -9.11
N PRO A 217 17.62 5.18 -9.21
CA PRO A 217 17.37 6.24 -10.18
C PRO A 217 18.13 7.52 -9.84
N GLN A 218 18.38 7.79 -8.56
CA GLN A 218 19.01 9.02 -8.10
C GLN A 218 20.44 9.18 -8.62
N ILE A 219 21.22 8.10 -8.62
CA ILE A 219 22.58 8.06 -9.16
C ILE A 219 22.61 8.52 -10.63
N ARG A 220 21.58 8.18 -11.41
CA ARG A 220 21.48 8.56 -12.84
C ARG A 220 20.93 9.96 -13.02
N ILE A 221 19.98 10.38 -12.17
CA ILE A 221 19.35 11.71 -12.25
C ILE A 221 20.35 12.81 -11.90
N TRP A 222 21.27 12.60 -10.96
CA TRP A 222 22.24 13.63 -10.54
C TRP A 222 23.21 14.07 -11.64
N GLY A 223 23.40 13.26 -12.68
CA GLY A 223 24.18 13.64 -13.86
C GLY A 223 23.41 14.43 -14.92
N LEU A 224 22.09 14.61 -14.78
CA LEU A 224 21.23 15.13 -15.84
C LEU A 224 20.76 16.57 -15.55
N GLN A 225 21.14 17.52 -16.40
CA GLN A 225 20.66 18.90 -16.29
C GLN A 225 19.19 19.00 -16.73
N MET A 226 18.29 19.27 -15.77
CA MET A 226 16.84 19.33 -15.99
C MET A 226 16.26 20.73 -15.74
N ASN A 227 15.30 21.13 -16.59
CA ASN A 227 14.50 22.34 -16.39
C ASN A 227 13.65 22.26 -15.11
N LEU A 228 13.35 23.42 -14.50
CA LEU A 228 12.65 23.54 -13.21
C LEU A 228 11.35 22.71 -13.11
N ARG A 229 10.54 22.65 -14.17
CA ARG A 229 9.30 21.84 -14.19
C ARG A 229 9.55 20.34 -14.03
N LYS A 230 10.59 19.80 -14.66
CA LYS A 230 10.99 18.40 -14.51
C LYS A 230 11.59 18.17 -13.12
N LYS A 231 12.36 19.13 -12.61
CA LYS A 231 12.93 19.11 -11.26
C LYS A 231 11.84 19.02 -10.18
N LEU A 232 10.76 19.80 -10.30
CA LEU A 232 9.62 19.74 -9.37
C LEU A 232 8.91 18.38 -9.40
N ALA A 233 8.67 17.81 -10.59
CA ALA A 233 8.08 16.49 -10.70
C ALA A 233 8.98 15.41 -10.05
N VAL A 234 10.27 15.42 -10.37
CA VAL A 234 11.25 14.49 -9.76
C VAL A 234 11.31 14.66 -8.24
N SER A 235 11.22 15.89 -7.72
CA SER A 235 11.17 16.17 -6.28
C SER A 235 9.93 15.57 -5.61
N GLY A 236 8.77 15.61 -6.26
CA GLY A 236 7.55 14.98 -5.75
C GLY A 236 7.69 13.46 -5.64
N LEU A 237 8.24 12.82 -6.68
CA LEU A 237 8.55 11.39 -6.68
C LEU A 237 9.53 11.00 -5.56
N PHE A 238 10.59 11.79 -5.41
CA PHE A 238 11.59 11.59 -4.37
C PHE A 238 10.98 11.71 -2.96
N SER A 239 10.08 12.67 -2.76
CA SER A 239 9.42 12.86 -1.46
C SER A 239 8.56 11.66 -1.08
N LEU A 240 7.76 11.14 -2.02
CA LEU A 240 6.94 9.94 -1.78
C LEU A 240 7.81 8.69 -1.56
N GLY A 241 8.91 8.55 -2.31
CA GLY A 241 9.86 7.47 -2.11
C GLY A 241 10.52 7.51 -0.73
N LEU A 242 10.89 8.71 -0.26
CA LEU A 242 11.46 8.91 1.07
C LEU A 242 10.45 8.58 2.18
N LEU A 243 9.18 8.96 2.01
CA LEU A 243 8.10 8.60 2.94
C LEU A 243 7.88 7.09 3.00
N ALA A 244 7.94 6.39 1.87
CA ALA A 244 7.88 4.93 1.85
C ALA A 244 9.04 4.30 2.63
N CYS A 245 10.28 4.75 2.38
CA CYS A 245 11.45 4.27 3.12
C CYS A 245 11.35 4.57 4.62
N ALA A 246 10.88 5.77 5.00
CA ALA A 246 10.67 6.14 6.39
C ALA A 246 9.63 5.23 7.07
N ALA A 247 8.53 4.92 6.39
CA ALA A 247 7.53 3.99 6.88
C ALA A 247 8.11 2.58 7.10
N SER A 248 8.93 2.06 6.17
CA SER A 248 9.59 0.76 6.36
C SER A 248 10.57 0.75 7.55
N ILE A 249 11.31 1.84 7.76
CA ILE A 249 12.22 1.97 8.91
C ILE A 249 11.44 1.99 10.22
N LEU A 250 10.36 2.78 10.28
CA LEU A 250 9.51 2.85 11.47
C LEU A 250 8.83 1.51 11.76
N ARG A 251 8.35 0.81 10.73
CA ARG A 251 7.86 -0.56 10.86
C ARG A 251 8.92 -1.50 11.44
N LEU A 252 10.16 -1.42 10.96
CA LEU A 252 11.27 -2.24 11.48
C LEU A 252 11.54 -1.96 12.96
N ILE A 253 11.52 -0.68 13.37
CA ILE A 253 11.67 -0.30 14.79
C ILE A 253 10.54 -0.91 15.64
N HIS A 254 9.29 -0.82 15.19
CA HIS A 254 8.16 -1.39 15.93
C HIS A 254 8.20 -2.92 15.97
N SER A 255 8.70 -3.59 14.92
CA SER A 255 8.91 -5.03 14.91
C SER A 255 9.94 -5.48 15.97
N ILE A 256 10.99 -4.69 16.21
CA ILE A 256 11.91 -4.92 17.33
C ILE A 256 11.16 -4.83 18.67
N TRP A 257 10.29 -3.82 18.84
CA TRP A 257 9.48 -3.68 20.05
C TRP A 257 8.50 -4.83 20.28
N VAL A 258 7.91 -5.38 19.22
CA VAL A 258 7.07 -6.58 19.29
C VAL A 258 7.86 -7.78 19.82
N LEU A 259 9.12 -7.94 19.40
CA LEU A 259 9.96 -9.04 19.85
C LEU A 259 10.35 -8.94 21.33
N VAL A 260 10.59 -7.73 21.85
CA VAL A 260 11.12 -7.54 23.21
C VAL A 260 10.09 -7.14 24.27
N SER A 261 8.92 -6.64 23.86
CA SER A 261 7.91 -6.13 24.78
C SER A 261 6.87 -7.19 25.17
N ALA A 262 6.31 -7.05 26.38
CA ALA A 262 5.12 -7.79 26.81
C ALA A 262 3.84 -7.31 26.08
N ASN A 263 3.83 -6.06 25.57
CA ASN A 263 2.70 -5.45 24.88
C ASN A 263 2.72 -5.67 23.37
N LYS A 264 2.69 -6.94 22.96
CA LYS A 264 2.86 -7.30 21.55
C LYS A 264 1.76 -6.70 20.67
N SER A 265 0.49 -6.81 21.08
CA SER A 265 -0.65 -6.33 20.28
C SER A 265 -0.59 -4.82 19.98
N TYR A 266 -0.10 -4.03 20.93
CA TYR A 266 -0.01 -2.58 20.80
C TYR A 266 1.03 -2.18 19.75
N TYR A 267 2.26 -2.70 19.86
CA TYR A 267 3.33 -2.43 18.90
C TYR A 267 3.05 -3.05 17.53
N GLU A 268 2.39 -4.21 17.50
CA GLU A 268 2.00 -4.89 16.27
C GLU A 268 0.99 -4.05 15.47
N TYR A 269 0.04 -3.39 16.15
CA TYR A 269 -0.87 -2.48 15.47
C TYR A 269 -0.13 -1.30 14.82
N PHE A 270 0.93 -0.76 15.46
CA PHE A 270 1.78 0.24 14.81
C PHE A 270 2.50 -0.32 13.58
N CYS A 271 2.99 -1.56 13.62
CA CYS A 271 3.55 -2.23 12.44
C CYS A 271 2.54 -2.22 11.28
N VAL A 272 1.29 -2.59 11.55
CA VAL A 272 0.19 -2.58 10.56
C VAL A 272 -0.08 -1.17 10.02
N LEU A 273 -0.04 -0.12 10.85
CA LEU A 273 -0.18 1.26 10.37
C LEU A 273 0.99 1.67 9.45
N TRP A 274 2.22 1.33 9.80
CA TRP A 274 3.40 1.66 8.99
C TRP A 274 3.44 0.86 7.68
N MET A 275 3.05 -0.43 7.69
CA MET A 275 2.86 -1.25 6.49
C MET A 275 1.86 -0.60 5.51
N MET A 276 0.75 -0.06 6.05
CA MET A 276 -0.25 0.65 5.25
C MET A 276 0.34 1.87 4.55
N GLY A 277 1.09 2.69 5.30
CA GLY A 277 1.78 3.86 4.76
C GLY A 277 2.78 3.46 3.68
N GLU A 278 3.61 2.47 3.95
CA GLU A 278 4.62 1.95 3.03
C GLU A 278 4.02 1.49 1.70
N MET A 279 2.99 0.64 1.75
CA MET A 279 2.28 0.19 0.55
C MET A 279 1.63 1.35 -0.20
N GLY A 280 0.95 2.25 0.51
CA GLY A 280 0.28 3.39 -0.09
C GLY A 280 1.25 4.33 -0.82
N PHE A 281 2.35 4.71 -0.15
CA PHE A 281 3.41 5.51 -0.76
C PHE A 281 4.06 4.79 -1.94
N GLY A 282 4.33 3.49 -1.83
CA GLY A 282 4.88 2.67 -2.91
C GLY A 282 4.00 2.66 -4.17
N ILE A 283 2.68 2.49 -4.02
CA ILE A 283 1.72 2.53 -5.14
C ILE A 283 1.73 3.92 -5.79
N MET A 284 1.73 4.99 -5.00
CA MET A 284 1.76 6.37 -5.52
C MET A 284 3.05 6.68 -6.28
N VAL A 285 4.21 6.26 -5.77
CA VAL A 285 5.50 6.33 -6.47
C VAL A 285 5.42 5.60 -7.82
N GLY A 286 4.81 4.42 -7.85
CA GLY A 286 4.60 3.65 -9.08
C GLY A 286 3.69 4.34 -10.10
N CYS A 287 2.72 5.15 -9.66
CA CYS A 287 1.83 5.91 -10.54
C CYS A 287 2.49 7.16 -11.14
N PHE A 288 3.45 7.74 -10.43
CA PHE A 288 4.01 9.06 -10.73
C PHE A 288 4.66 9.22 -12.12
N PRO A 289 5.39 8.24 -12.70
CA PRO A 289 6.04 8.43 -14.00
C PRO A 289 5.12 8.82 -15.16
N LEU A 290 3.82 8.51 -15.07
CA LEU A 290 2.82 8.85 -16.08
C LEU A 290 2.05 10.14 -15.78
N LEU A 291 2.11 10.64 -14.54
CA LEU A 291 1.40 11.83 -14.12
C LEU A 291 1.70 13.08 -14.99
N PRO A 292 2.95 13.34 -15.43
CA PRO A 292 3.23 14.48 -16.30
C PRO A 292 2.50 14.44 -17.64
N ARG A 293 2.23 13.25 -18.19
CA ARG A 293 1.49 13.10 -19.45
C ARG A 293 0.02 13.45 -19.26
N PHE A 294 -0.58 12.97 -18.17
CA PHE A 294 -1.95 13.31 -17.81
C PHE A 294 -2.14 14.81 -17.60
N VAL A 295 -1.27 15.44 -16.79
CA VAL A 295 -1.34 16.88 -16.50
C VAL A 295 -1.23 17.71 -17.79
N ARG A 296 -0.37 17.30 -18.73
CA ARG A 296 -0.27 17.96 -20.03
C ARG A 296 -1.58 17.86 -20.82
N HIS A 297 -2.16 16.66 -20.90
CA HIS A 297 -3.43 16.43 -21.59
C HIS A 297 -4.56 17.27 -20.98
N VAL A 298 -4.73 17.25 -19.66
CA VAL A 298 -5.76 18.05 -18.98
C VAL A 298 -5.58 19.53 -19.27
N ARG A 299 -4.35 20.05 -19.22
CA ARG A 299 -4.07 21.45 -19.53
C ARG A 299 -4.42 21.81 -20.98
N GLU A 300 -4.10 20.95 -21.93
CA GLU A 300 -4.42 21.14 -23.35
C GLU A 300 -5.94 21.12 -23.59
N THR A 301 -6.65 20.18 -22.97
CA THR A 301 -8.12 20.10 -23.05
C THR A 301 -8.79 21.32 -22.43
N ILE A 302 -8.37 21.75 -21.24
CA ILE A 302 -8.91 22.97 -20.59
C ILE A 302 -8.67 24.21 -21.47
N PHE A 303 -7.48 24.34 -22.05
CA PHE A 303 -7.17 25.45 -22.95
C PHE A 303 -8.02 25.42 -24.23
N ALA A 304 -8.27 24.25 -24.79
CA ALA A 304 -9.15 24.07 -25.94
C ALA A 304 -10.61 24.42 -25.60
N LEU A 305 -11.12 23.98 -24.45
CA LEU A 305 -12.48 24.30 -23.97
C LEU A 305 -12.65 25.80 -23.68
N LYS A 306 -11.63 26.45 -23.10
CA LYS A 306 -11.63 27.90 -22.89
C LYS A 306 -11.63 28.66 -24.21
N ARG A 307 -10.85 28.22 -25.20
CA ARG A 307 -10.85 28.83 -26.55
C ARG A 307 -12.20 28.68 -27.26
N ARG A 308 -12.95 27.60 -27.00
CA ARG A 308 -14.29 27.37 -27.54
C ARG A 308 -15.40 28.11 -26.79
N GLY A 309 -15.08 28.92 -25.77
CA GLY A 309 -16.07 29.69 -25.00
C GLY A 309 -16.94 28.84 -24.04
N VAL A 310 -16.75 27.53 -23.98
CA VAL A 310 -17.56 26.60 -23.16
C VAL A 310 -17.37 26.84 -21.66
N LEU A 311 -16.17 27.27 -21.24
CA LEU A 311 -15.86 27.55 -19.84
C LEU A 311 -16.14 29.00 -19.41
N ASP A 312 -16.42 29.91 -20.34
CA ASP A 312 -16.73 31.33 -20.08
C ASP A 312 -18.26 31.59 -20.03
N GLY A 313 -19.09 30.55 -20.21
CA GLY A 313 -20.54 30.61 -20.26
C GLY A 313 -21.22 30.71 -18.89
N GLY A 314 -20.83 31.71 -18.09
CA GLY A 314 -21.51 32.11 -16.85
C GLY A 314 -22.40 33.35 -17.01
N ASP A 315 -22.61 33.85 -18.23
CA ASP A 315 -23.52 34.96 -18.50
C ASP A 315 -24.70 34.45 -19.34
N VAL A 316 -25.81 34.21 -18.66
CA VAL A 316 -27.08 33.78 -19.25
C VAL A 316 -27.61 34.93 -20.11
N ARG A 317 -27.30 34.92 -21.40
CA ARG A 317 -28.11 35.65 -22.38
C ARG A 317 -29.33 34.79 -22.73
N VAL A 318 -30.42 35.04 -22.02
CA VAL A 318 -31.77 34.66 -22.47
C VAL A 318 -32.02 35.40 -23.79
N GLY A 319 -32.01 34.68 -24.91
CA GLY A 319 -32.36 35.29 -26.20
C GLY A 319 -32.12 34.41 -27.41
N GLY A 320 -33.06 33.50 -27.70
CA GLY A 320 -33.43 33.16 -29.08
C GLY A 320 -32.92 31.84 -29.65
N LYS A 321 -33.86 30.89 -29.74
CA LYS A 321 -34.05 29.86 -30.79
C LYS A 321 -32.82 29.18 -31.41
N GLY A 322 -32.77 27.85 -31.26
CA GLY A 322 -32.25 26.97 -32.30
C GLY A 322 -31.36 25.83 -31.80
N ASP A 323 -31.90 24.63 -31.94
CA ASP A 323 -31.21 23.36 -32.19
C ASP A 323 -30.55 22.60 -31.03
N VAL A 324 -31.18 21.44 -30.79
CA VAL A 324 -30.75 20.31 -30.00
C VAL A 324 -29.50 19.70 -30.64
N ALA A 325 -28.34 19.89 -30.02
CA ALA A 325 -27.10 19.17 -30.35
C ALA A 325 -26.57 18.47 -29.09
N GLY A 326 -27.26 17.39 -28.69
CA GLY A 326 -26.96 16.65 -27.47
C GLY A 326 -26.15 15.36 -27.65
N GLU A 327 -25.88 14.93 -28.90
CA GLU A 327 -25.36 13.57 -29.13
C GLU A 327 -24.16 13.52 -30.12
N GLN A 328 -23.97 14.54 -30.96
CA GLN A 328 -22.85 14.58 -31.92
C GLN A 328 -21.51 15.05 -31.34
N ASP A 329 -21.51 15.79 -30.22
CA ASP A 329 -20.28 16.33 -29.63
C ASP A 329 -19.40 15.28 -28.95
N MET A 330 -19.98 14.13 -28.57
CA MET A 330 -19.23 13.02 -27.96
C MET A 330 -18.53 12.15 -29.03
N GLU A 331 -19.09 12.02 -30.23
CA GLU A 331 -18.42 11.38 -31.37
C GLU A 331 -17.25 12.23 -31.91
N ILE A 332 -17.38 13.56 -31.92
CA ILE A 332 -16.28 14.45 -32.36
C ILE A 332 -15.07 14.37 -31.41
N LEU A 333 -15.31 14.14 -30.11
CA LEU A 333 -14.25 13.90 -29.12
C LEU A 333 -13.52 12.56 -29.35
N LEU A 334 -14.22 11.52 -29.82
CA LEU A 334 -13.60 10.23 -30.17
C LEU A 334 -12.86 10.28 -31.53
N VAL A 335 -13.41 11.01 -32.50
CA VAL A 335 -12.80 11.13 -33.84
C VAL A 335 -11.60 12.08 -33.86
N SER A 336 -11.59 13.13 -33.02
CA SER A 336 -10.45 14.04 -32.91
C SER A 336 -9.20 13.40 -32.27
N VAL A 337 -9.36 12.36 -31.45
CA VAL A 337 -8.23 11.64 -30.81
C VAL A 337 -7.55 10.67 -31.79
N GLY A 338 -8.24 10.28 -32.87
CA GLY A 338 -7.69 9.41 -33.92
C GLY A 338 -6.81 10.11 -34.96
N LYS A 339 -6.77 11.44 -35.02
CA LYS A 339 -6.21 12.18 -36.17
C LYS A 339 -4.82 12.80 -35.96
N ASP A 340 -4.25 12.76 -34.76
CA ASP A 340 -2.90 13.29 -34.45
C ASP A 340 -1.76 12.25 -34.62
N ARG A 341 -1.86 11.37 -35.65
CA ARG A 341 -0.74 10.57 -36.15
C ARG A 341 -0.74 10.53 -37.68
N GLY A 342 -0.32 11.65 -38.27
CA GLY A 342 0.42 11.68 -39.53
C GLY A 342 1.90 11.85 -39.21
#